data_AF-A0A933BQ61-F1
#
_entry.id   AF-A0A933BQ61-F1
#
_cell.length_a   1.000
_cell.length_b   1.000
_cell.length_c   1.000
_cell.angle_alpha   90.00
_cell.angle_beta   90.00
_cell.angle_gamma   90.00
#
_symmetry.space_group_name_H-M   'P 1'
#
loop_
_entity.id
_entity.type
_entity.pdbx_description
1 polymer ?
#
loop_
_entity_poly.entity_id
_entity_poly.type
_entity_poly.pdbx_seq_one_letter_code
_entity_poly.pdbx_strand_id
1 'polypeptide(L)'
;MNFKKLLFFGLILGCAGAVTVLGCGEAKKEEPQKPLGLAMDLPKAESDLKMSKEDVAGKGMPEVKKSGIAFKFDESRIKKKIAETPVTDQASCIGLVAALEKKKDVIQRNEGMWGFFEQTGDLKIYSPLGMQLDSDLNKTVRILRYLCNTAKGVPYTYLADLVNRWLETGGEKDLREKFDSMGESPKDVEIYLKYGAFAKKIKDRAVEYSAIQDAVLRGELFVDKYSEFAQRLAEK
;
A
#
# COMPACT_ATOMS: atom_id res chain seq x y z
N MET A 1 -55.35 8.96 6.03
CA MET A 1 -56.46 8.72 6.98
C MET A 1 -56.21 7.40 7.71
N ASN A 2 -56.79 7.19 8.90
CA ASN A 2 -56.58 5.98 9.72
C ASN A 2 -57.43 4.79 9.27
N PHE A 3 -56.99 3.56 9.54
CA PHE A 3 -57.74 2.45 10.19
C PHE A 3 -56.76 1.28 10.44
N LYS A 4 -56.21 1.09 11.65
CA LYS A 4 -56.72 0.44 12.89
C LYS A 4 -56.79 -1.11 12.87
N LYS A 5 -56.27 -1.71 13.95
CA LYS A 5 -56.16 -3.17 14.25
C LYS A 5 -57.48 -3.79 14.75
N LEU A 6 -57.72 -5.08 14.47
CA LEU A 6 -58.41 -6.17 15.25
C LEU A 6 -58.60 -7.39 14.29
N LEU A 7 -58.81 -8.67 14.67
CA LEU A 7 -58.77 -9.42 15.95
C LEU A 7 -57.58 -10.45 15.90
N PHE A 8 -57.18 -11.30 16.87
CA PHE A 8 -57.68 -11.84 18.17
C PHE A 8 -58.30 -13.28 18.18
N PHE A 9 -57.54 -14.24 18.73
CA PHE A 9 -57.91 -15.46 19.51
C PHE A 9 -58.20 -16.85 18.88
N GLY A 10 -57.86 -17.89 19.70
CA GLY A 10 -57.93 -19.35 19.48
C GLY A 10 -56.68 -20.04 20.07
N LEU A 11 -56.62 -20.57 21.30
CA LEU A 11 -57.22 -21.82 21.87
C LEU A 11 -56.84 -23.09 21.06
N ILE A 12 -56.43 -24.23 21.65
CA ILE A 12 -56.55 -24.71 23.05
C ILE A 12 -55.39 -25.69 23.46
N LEU A 13 -55.49 -26.30 24.66
CA LEU A 13 -54.63 -27.35 25.29
C LEU A 13 -54.04 -28.42 24.33
N GLY A 14 -52.96 -29.15 24.67
CA GLY A 14 -52.17 -29.21 25.91
C GLY A 14 -51.98 -30.65 26.43
N CYS A 15 -50.82 -30.97 27.03
CA CYS A 15 -50.55 -32.28 27.65
C CYS A 15 -49.58 -32.14 28.84
N ALA A 16 -49.76 -32.93 29.89
CA ALA A 16 -48.97 -32.84 31.13
C ALA A 16 -48.28 -34.18 31.45
N GLY A 17 -47.07 -34.11 32.02
CA GLY A 17 -46.31 -35.27 32.48
C GLY A 17 -44.99 -34.81 33.10
N ALA A 18 -44.83 -34.97 34.41
CA ALA A 18 -43.70 -34.43 35.16
C ALA A 18 -42.91 -35.54 35.86
N VAL A 19 -41.59 -35.52 35.69
CA VAL A 19 -40.62 -36.19 36.57
C VAL A 19 -39.45 -35.23 36.79
N THR A 20 -39.00 -35.11 38.04
CA THR A 20 -37.87 -34.28 38.50
C THR A 20 -36.52 -34.98 38.20
N VAL A 21 -35.33 -34.37 38.31
CA VAL A 21 -34.63 -33.92 39.54
C VAL A 21 -33.33 -33.18 39.16
N LEU A 22 -32.94 -32.16 39.95
CA LEU A 22 -31.63 -31.49 40.07
C LEU A 22 -30.84 -31.03 38.83
N GLY A 23 -30.56 -29.73 38.80
CA GLY A 23 -29.48 -29.12 38.02
C GLY A 23 -29.27 -27.68 38.49
N CYS A 24 -28.33 -27.43 39.40
CA CYS A 24 -28.05 -26.08 39.90
C CYS A 24 -27.45 -25.21 38.78
N GLY A 25 -28.00 -24.01 38.59
CA GLY A 25 -27.49 -23.06 37.62
C GLY A 25 -26.23 -22.36 38.13
N GLU A 26 -25.08 -22.68 37.55
CA GLU A 26 -23.91 -21.80 37.62
C GLU A 26 -24.02 -20.73 36.53
N ALA A 27 -24.26 -19.49 36.94
CA ALA A 27 -24.16 -18.35 36.04
C ALA A 27 -22.69 -18.17 35.64
N LYS A 28 -22.34 -18.55 34.40
CA LYS A 28 -21.03 -18.22 33.83
C LYS A 28 -20.85 -16.70 33.87
N LYS A 29 -19.91 -16.24 34.71
CA LYS A 29 -19.34 -14.91 34.53
C LYS A 29 -18.78 -14.82 33.12
N GLU A 30 -19.11 -13.77 32.39
CA GLU A 30 -18.31 -13.41 31.23
C GLU A 30 -16.90 -13.06 31.73
N GLU A 31 -15.92 -13.80 31.22
CA GLU A 31 -14.51 -13.49 31.40
C GLU A 31 -14.23 -12.15 30.69
N PRO A 32 -13.58 -11.16 31.35
CA PRO A 32 -13.37 -9.86 30.74
C PRO A 32 -12.58 -10.03 29.45
N GLN A 33 -13.13 -9.53 28.34
CA GLN A 33 -12.51 -9.69 27.02
C GLN A 33 -11.07 -9.16 27.06
N LYS A 34 -10.13 -10.09 26.90
CA LYS A 34 -8.70 -9.80 26.80
C LYS A 34 -8.50 -8.73 25.72
N PRO A 35 -7.78 -7.63 25.99
CA PRO A 35 -7.68 -6.52 25.04
C PRO A 35 -7.18 -7.04 23.70
N LEU A 36 -7.86 -6.63 22.62
CA LEU A 36 -7.60 -7.11 21.27
C LEU A 36 -6.23 -6.58 20.81
N GLY A 37 -5.19 -7.38 21.05
CA GLY A 37 -3.80 -7.01 20.77
C GLY A 37 -3.61 -6.73 19.28
N LEU A 38 -3.58 -5.44 18.92
CA LEU A 38 -3.30 -4.94 17.57
C LEU A 38 -1.80 -5.01 17.26
N ALA A 39 -1.21 -6.18 17.52
CA ALA A 39 0.09 -6.58 17.01
C ALA A 39 0.00 -6.81 15.49
N MET A 40 -0.14 -5.71 14.74
CA MET A 40 0.47 -5.65 13.42
C MET A 40 1.98 -5.63 13.66
N ASP A 41 2.68 -6.67 13.21
CA ASP A 41 4.14 -6.72 13.18
C ASP A 41 4.71 -5.73 12.15
N LEU A 42 4.49 -4.43 12.41
CA LEU A 42 5.34 -3.37 11.91
C LEU A 42 6.72 -3.61 12.53
N PRO A 43 7.79 -3.81 11.73
CA PRO A 43 9.09 -4.12 12.29
C PRO A 43 9.55 -2.99 13.20
N LYS A 44 9.80 -3.31 14.47
CA LYS A 44 10.22 -2.33 15.49
C LYS A 44 11.52 -1.66 15.07
N ALA A 45 11.42 -0.43 14.56
CA ALA A 45 12.54 0.37 14.09
C ALA A 45 13.28 1.05 15.26
N GLU A 46 13.64 0.27 16.29
CA GLU A 46 14.42 0.71 17.45
C GLU A 46 15.83 0.10 17.42
N SER A 47 16.66 0.64 16.54
CA SER A 47 18.07 0.89 16.83
C SER A 47 18.49 2.19 16.13
N ASP A 48 19.43 2.94 16.70
CA ASP A 48 19.89 4.25 16.21
C ASP A 48 20.75 4.14 14.93
N LEU A 49 20.23 3.49 13.89
CA LEU A 49 20.75 3.58 12.52
C LEU A 49 20.42 4.95 11.92
N LYS A 50 21.08 5.99 12.48
CA LYS A 50 21.31 7.27 11.82
C LYS A 50 22.30 7.07 10.68
N MET A 51 21.90 6.28 9.67
CA MET A 51 22.61 6.23 8.40
C MET A 51 22.55 7.63 7.79
N SER A 52 23.67 8.33 7.83
CA SER A 52 23.85 9.57 7.11
C SER A 52 23.82 9.28 5.60
N LYS A 53 23.73 10.32 4.76
CA LYS A 53 23.81 10.09 3.30
C LYS A 53 25.17 9.52 2.91
N GLU A 54 26.19 9.87 3.69
CA GLU A 54 27.58 9.46 3.59
C GLU A 54 27.76 7.97 3.94
N ASP A 55 26.94 7.41 4.84
CA ASP A 55 26.93 5.97 5.16
C ASP A 55 26.22 5.14 4.08
N VAL A 56 25.21 5.70 3.40
CA VAL A 56 24.50 5.02 2.29
C VAL A 56 25.25 5.17 0.95
N ALA A 57 25.87 6.31 0.70
CA ALA A 57 26.66 6.56 -0.51
C ALA A 57 28.06 5.92 -0.45
N GLY A 58 28.54 5.57 0.74
CA GLY A 58 29.87 5.00 0.94
C GLY A 58 30.98 6.06 0.85
N LYS A 59 31.95 5.97 1.77
CA LYS A 59 33.15 6.82 1.78
C LYS A 59 34.06 6.47 0.60
N GLY A 60 33.81 7.09 -0.55
CA GLY A 60 34.60 6.90 -1.76
C GLY A 60 33.85 7.00 -3.09
N MET A 61 32.51 7.11 -3.10
CA MET A 61 31.80 7.41 -4.35
C MET A 61 32.31 8.75 -4.93
N PRO A 62 32.84 8.79 -6.16
CA PRO A 62 33.32 10.02 -6.77
C PRO A 62 32.14 10.94 -7.10
N GLU A 63 32.38 12.25 -7.10
CA GLU A 63 31.33 13.24 -7.36
C GLU A 63 30.77 13.08 -8.79
N VAL A 64 29.59 12.48 -8.91
CA VAL A 64 28.89 12.33 -10.18
C VAL A 64 28.41 13.70 -10.65
N LYS A 65 29.27 14.37 -11.43
CA LYS A 65 28.93 15.60 -12.15
C LYS A 65 27.63 15.36 -12.92
N LYS A 66 26.58 16.12 -12.61
CA LYS A 66 25.31 16.07 -13.33
C LYS A 66 25.60 16.22 -14.82
N SER A 67 25.30 15.19 -15.61
CA SER A 67 25.40 15.29 -17.05
C SER A 67 24.39 16.34 -17.54
N GLY A 68 24.76 17.12 -18.55
CA GLY A 68 23.85 18.09 -19.20
C GLY A 68 22.70 17.43 -19.98
N ILE A 69 22.52 16.11 -19.84
CA ILE A 69 21.57 15.28 -20.55
C ILE A 69 20.22 15.42 -19.85
N ALA A 70 19.46 16.45 -20.23
CA ALA A 70 18.06 16.56 -19.83
C ALA A 70 17.27 15.38 -20.43
N PHE A 71 16.89 14.42 -19.58
CA PHE A 71 16.03 13.31 -19.99
C PHE A 71 14.65 13.87 -20.37
N LYS A 72 14.34 13.84 -21.68
CA LYS A 72 13.05 14.26 -22.22
C LYS A 72 12.23 13.03 -22.59
N PHE A 73 11.01 12.97 -22.09
CA PHE A 73 10.02 11.99 -22.56
C PHE A 73 9.59 12.34 -23.99
N ASP A 74 9.42 11.32 -24.82
CA ASP A 74 8.84 11.48 -26.15
C ASP A 74 7.31 11.54 -26.03
N GLU A 75 6.79 12.75 -25.86
CA GLU A 75 5.35 13.05 -25.80
C GLU A 75 4.60 12.57 -27.06
N SER A 76 5.26 12.43 -28.22
CA SER A 76 4.62 11.93 -29.44
C SER A 76 4.43 10.41 -29.38
N ARG A 77 5.45 9.67 -28.90
CA ARG A 77 5.37 8.22 -28.63
C ARG A 77 4.35 7.90 -27.54
N ILE A 78 4.25 8.74 -26.48
CA ILE A 78 3.20 8.60 -25.46
C ILE A 78 1.80 8.79 -26.09
N LYS A 79 1.55 9.94 -26.74
CA LYS A 79 0.23 10.24 -27.33
C LYS A 79 -0.21 9.20 -28.37
N LYS A 80 0.73 8.71 -29.19
CA LYS A 80 0.46 7.61 -30.13
C LYS A 80 0.01 6.35 -29.38
N LYS A 81 0.76 5.90 -28.37
CA LYS A 81 0.38 4.72 -27.57
C LYS A 81 -0.95 4.90 -26.81
N ILE A 82 -1.29 6.12 -26.39
CA ILE A 82 -2.59 6.39 -25.75
C ILE A 82 -3.74 6.09 -26.71
N ALA A 83 -3.62 6.50 -27.98
CA ALA A 83 -4.61 6.24 -29.01
C ALA A 83 -4.64 4.76 -29.49
N GLU A 84 -3.50 4.07 -29.46
CA GLU A 84 -3.38 2.66 -29.90
C GLU A 84 -3.94 1.65 -28.88
N THR A 85 -3.73 1.87 -27.57
CA THR A 85 -4.20 0.94 -26.53
C THR A 85 -4.87 1.69 -25.36
N PRO A 86 -6.03 2.35 -25.58
CA PRO A 86 -6.73 3.13 -24.56
C PRO A 86 -7.12 2.29 -23.34
N VAL A 87 -6.86 2.82 -22.15
CA VAL A 87 -7.17 2.16 -20.87
C VAL A 87 -8.43 2.76 -20.27
N THR A 88 -9.47 1.93 -20.16
CA THR A 88 -10.82 2.36 -19.73
C THR A 88 -11.22 1.86 -18.35
N ASP A 89 -10.50 0.87 -17.82
CA ASP A 89 -10.93 0.05 -16.68
C ASP A 89 -9.74 -0.55 -15.91
N GLN A 90 -10.02 -1.23 -14.79
CA GLN A 90 -9.00 -1.82 -13.94
C GLN A 90 -8.21 -2.94 -14.63
N ALA A 91 -8.86 -3.79 -15.43
CA ALA A 91 -8.23 -4.95 -16.06
C ALA A 91 -7.31 -4.51 -17.22
N SER A 92 -7.74 -3.58 -18.06
CA SER A 92 -6.86 -2.98 -19.08
C SER A 92 -5.67 -2.24 -18.44
N CYS A 93 -5.87 -1.57 -17.30
CA CYS A 93 -4.80 -0.88 -16.56
C CYS A 93 -3.76 -1.87 -15.99
N ILE A 94 -4.23 -2.91 -15.28
CA ILE A 94 -3.36 -3.98 -14.75
C ILE A 94 -2.62 -4.70 -15.88
N GLY A 95 -3.29 -4.95 -17.02
CA GLY A 95 -2.70 -5.58 -18.20
C GLY A 95 -1.54 -4.76 -18.78
N LEU A 96 -1.71 -3.43 -18.88
CA LEU A 96 -0.64 -2.54 -19.32
C LEU A 96 0.55 -2.58 -18.35
N VAL A 97 0.32 -2.49 -17.03
CA VAL A 97 1.40 -2.57 -16.03
C VAL A 97 2.07 -3.95 -16.00
N ALA A 98 1.34 -5.03 -16.25
CA ALA A 98 1.91 -6.38 -16.33
C ALA A 98 2.91 -6.53 -17.50
N ALA A 99 2.82 -5.71 -18.55
CA ALA A 99 3.85 -5.65 -19.59
C ALA A 99 5.15 -4.99 -19.09
N LEU A 100 5.05 -3.94 -18.25
CA LEU A 100 6.22 -3.32 -17.61
C LEU A 100 6.87 -4.27 -16.59
N GLU A 101 6.08 -5.03 -15.83
CA GLU A 101 6.59 -6.04 -14.91
C GLU A 101 7.41 -7.11 -15.64
N LYS A 102 6.91 -7.65 -16.76
CA LYS A 102 7.66 -8.63 -17.56
C LYS A 102 9.02 -8.08 -18.03
N LYS A 103 9.11 -6.80 -18.41
CA LYS A 103 10.38 -6.13 -18.73
C LYS A 103 11.30 -6.03 -17.50
N LYS A 104 10.77 -5.56 -16.36
CA LYS A 104 11.48 -5.50 -15.07
C LYS A 104 12.02 -6.87 -14.63
N ASP A 105 11.25 -7.94 -14.83
CA ASP A 105 11.64 -9.29 -14.43
C ASP A 105 12.73 -9.87 -15.34
N VAL A 106 12.78 -9.49 -16.63
CA VAL A 106 13.93 -9.79 -17.51
C VAL A 106 15.18 -9.07 -17.02
N ILE A 107 15.07 -7.76 -16.78
CA ILE A 107 16.14 -6.94 -16.21
C ILE A 107 16.74 -7.56 -14.94
N GLN A 108 15.89 -8.00 -14.01
CA GLN A 108 16.32 -8.49 -12.69
C GLN A 108 16.86 -9.93 -12.72
N ARG A 109 16.49 -10.75 -13.72
CA ARG A 109 17.19 -12.02 -13.97
C ARG A 109 18.59 -11.81 -14.52
N ASN A 110 18.83 -10.66 -15.15
CA ASN A 110 20.15 -10.22 -15.61
C ASN A 110 20.84 -9.33 -14.54
N GLU A 111 20.70 -9.68 -13.26
CA GLU A 111 21.32 -9.05 -12.07
C GLU A 111 21.05 -7.54 -11.81
N GLY A 112 20.37 -6.83 -12.71
CA GLY A 112 20.07 -5.40 -12.57
C GLY A 112 21.31 -4.49 -12.70
N MET A 113 21.14 -3.19 -12.46
CA MET A 113 22.24 -2.23 -12.55
C MET A 113 23.28 -2.44 -11.44
N TRP A 114 22.88 -3.00 -10.29
CA TRP A 114 23.82 -3.43 -9.26
C TRP A 114 24.80 -4.50 -9.78
N GLY A 115 24.30 -5.56 -10.44
CA GLY A 115 25.15 -6.62 -10.99
C GLY A 115 26.13 -6.13 -12.05
N PHE A 116 25.65 -5.34 -13.03
CA PHE A 116 26.53 -4.78 -14.07
C PHE A 116 27.63 -3.87 -13.50
N PHE A 117 27.36 -3.14 -12.41
CA PHE A 117 28.39 -2.36 -11.72
C PHE A 117 29.34 -3.26 -10.93
N GLU A 118 28.86 -4.29 -10.22
CA GLU A 118 29.71 -5.22 -9.46
C GLU A 118 30.70 -6.00 -10.34
N GLN A 119 30.27 -6.37 -11.56
CA GLN A 119 31.07 -7.09 -12.55
C GLN A 119 32.07 -6.18 -13.29
N THR A 120 31.73 -4.90 -13.51
CA THR A 120 32.58 -3.97 -14.28
C THR A 120 33.56 -3.24 -13.37
N GLY A 121 34.86 -3.55 -13.46
CA GLY A 121 35.90 -3.06 -12.54
C GLY A 121 35.86 -1.55 -12.24
N ASP A 122 35.83 -0.71 -13.28
CA ASP A 122 35.80 0.77 -13.13
C ASP A 122 34.45 1.30 -12.61
N LEU A 123 33.37 0.51 -12.68
CA LEU A 123 32.03 0.91 -12.26
C LEU A 123 31.62 0.35 -10.89
N LYS A 124 32.37 -0.59 -10.32
CA LYS A 124 32.11 -1.20 -9.00
C LYS A 124 31.99 -0.17 -7.86
N ILE A 125 32.65 0.97 -7.99
CA ILE A 125 32.53 2.11 -7.06
C ILE A 125 31.13 2.76 -7.07
N TYR A 126 30.29 2.47 -8.06
CA TYR A 126 28.90 2.94 -8.19
C TYR A 126 27.86 1.86 -7.85
N SER A 127 28.24 0.65 -7.44
CA SER A 127 27.28 -0.40 -7.06
C SER A 127 26.18 0.05 -6.07
N PRO A 128 26.45 0.91 -5.06
CA PRO A 128 25.39 1.47 -4.20
C PRO A 128 24.34 2.31 -4.95
N LEU A 129 24.72 2.96 -6.05
CA LEU A 129 23.81 3.68 -6.95
C LEU A 129 23.04 2.71 -7.85
N GLY A 130 23.68 1.64 -8.33
CA GLY A 130 23.01 0.55 -9.05
C GLY A 130 21.86 -0.04 -8.22
N MET A 131 22.13 -0.38 -6.96
CA MET A 131 21.12 -0.89 -6.02
C MET A 131 19.97 0.10 -5.77
N GLN A 132 20.24 1.41 -5.75
CA GLN A 132 19.20 2.45 -5.65
C GLN A 132 18.32 2.50 -6.91
N LEU A 133 18.91 2.45 -8.11
CA LEU A 133 18.18 2.40 -9.38
C LEU A 133 17.29 1.14 -9.46
N ASP A 134 17.78 0.00 -8.98
CA ASP A 134 17.04 -1.27 -8.96
C ASP A 134 15.87 -1.21 -7.96
N SER A 135 16.08 -0.54 -6.82
CA SER A 135 15.04 -0.25 -5.82
C SER A 135 13.95 0.67 -6.39
N ASP A 136 14.33 1.71 -7.13
CA ASP A 136 13.39 2.70 -7.69
C ASP A 136 12.64 2.18 -8.92
N LEU A 137 13.26 1.31 -9.72
CA LEU A 137 12.58 0.54 -10.77
C LEU A 137 11.47 -0.34 -10.17
N ASN A 138 11.75 -1.06 -9.09
CA ASN A 138 10.74 -1.83 -8.35
C ASN A 138 9.61 -0.96 -7.81
N LYS A 139 9.94 0.14 -7.11
CA LYS A 139 8.95 1.07 -6.53
C LYS A 139 8.04 1.64 -7.61
N THR A 140 8.60 2.11 -8.73
CA THR A 140 7.87 2.71 -9.85
C THR A 140 6.81 1.76 -10.38
N VAL A 141 7.19 0.53 -10.75
CA VAL A 141 6.24 -0.45 -11.30
C VAL A 141 5.19 -0.88 -10.27
N ARG A 142 5.57 -1.04 -8.98
CA ARG A 142 4.65 -1.36 -7.89
C ARG A 142 3.62 -0.25 -7.64
N ILE A 143 4.05 1.02 -7.68
CA ILE A 143 3.18 2.19 -7.52
C ILE A 143 2.19 2.29 -8.70
N LEU A 144 2.64 2.03 -9.93
CA LEU A 144 1.77 2.03 -11.11
C LEU A 144 0.67 0.95 -11.01
N ARG A 145 1.00 -0.28 -10.58
CA ARG A 145 -0.02 -1.30 -10.29
C ARG A 145 -0.96 -0.87 -9.16
N TYR A 146 -0.43 -0.28 -8.09
CA TYR A 146 -1.24 0.22 -6.99
C TYR A 146 -2.22 1.32 -7.44
N LEU A 147 -1.82 2.21 -8.35
CA LEU A 147 -2.71 3.21 -8.94
C LEU A 147 -3.85 2.56 -9.75
N CYS A 148 -3.56 1.58 -10.60
CA CYS A 148 -4.61 0.82 -11.30
C CYS A 148 -5.61 0.16 -10.33
N ASN A 149 -5.11 -0.45 -9.26
CA ASN A 149 -5.92 -1.11 -8.23
C ASN A 149 -6.70 -0.16 -7.31
N THR A 150 -6.33 1.12 -7.27
CA THR A 150 -6.95 2.11 -6.37
C THR A 150 -7.56 3.31 -7.10
N ALA A 151 -7.80 3.16 -8.41
CA ALA A 151 -8.27 4.25 -9.27
C ALA A 151 -9.69 4.71 -8.91
N LYS A 152 -10.55 3.82 -8.42
CA LYS A 152 -11.93 4.14 -7.97
C LYS A 152 -12.09 3.99 -6.46
N GLY A 153 -11.04 4.36 -5.72
CA GLY A 153 -10.98 4.36 -4.26
C GLY A 153 -9.78 3.60 -3.69
N VAL A 154 -9.35 3.96 -2.49
CA VAL A 154 -8.28 3.26 -1.76
C VAL A 154 -8.92 2.35 -0.69
N PRO A 155 -8.54 1.06 -0.59
CA PRO A 155 -9.04 0.16 0.44
C PRO A 155 -8.95 0.76 1.85
N TYR A 156 -10.11 0.93 2.48
CA TYR A 156 -10.24 1.50 3.82
C TYR A 156 -9.87 0.43 4.83
N THR A 157 -8.69 0.56 5.45
CA THR A 157 -8.13 -0.46 6.34
C THR A 157 -8.81 -0.46 7.71
N TYR A 158 -8.66 -1.56 8.44
CA TYR A 158 -9.14 -1.66 9.82
C TYR A 158 -8.60 -0.53 10.72
N LEU A 159 -7.32 -0.15 10.59
CA LEU A 159 -6.75 0.96 11.35
C LEU A 159 -7.39 2.31 10.97
N ALA A 160 -7.61 2.55 9.67
CA ALA A 160 -8.28 3.78 9.22
C ALA A 160 -9.72 3.86 9.73
N ASP A 161 -10.44 2.74 9.72
CA ASP A 161 -11.79 2.61 10.26
C ASP A 161 -11.84 2.82 11.78
N LEU A 162 -10.95 2.16 12.53
CA LEU A 162 -10.84 2.27 13.99
C LEU A 162 -10.58 3.73 14.43
N VAL A 163 -9.57 4.36 13.83
CA VAL A 163 -9.19 5.77 14.12
C VAL A 163 -10.36 6.71 13.84
N ASN A 164 -10.97 6.63 12.66
CA ASN A 164 -12.05 7.55 12.31
C ASN A 164 -13.32 7.29 13.14
N ARG A 165 -13.67 6.03 13.45
CA ARG A 165 -14.80 5.73 14.34
C ARG A 165 -14.58 6.29 15.74
N TRP A 166 -13.39 6.15 16.33
CA TRP A 166 -13.10 6.73 17.64
C TRP A 166 -13.10 8.26 17.63
N LEU A 167 -12.57 8.89 16.57
CA LEU A 167 -12.70 10.35 16.37
C LEU A 167 -14.17 10.80 16.27
N GLU A 168 -15.03 10.01 15.61
CA GLU A 168 -16.46 10.31 15.45
C GLU A 168 -17.27 10.06 16.74
N THR A 169 -16.90 9.08 17.58
CA THR A 169 -17.63 8.77 18.82
C THR A 169 -17.19 9.56 20.05
N GLY A 170 -15.90 9.90 20.17
CA GLY A 170 -15.33 10.53 21.37
C GLY A 170 -14.36 11.68 21.10
N GLY A 171 -14.04 11.97 19.84
CA GLY A 171 -13.07 13.00 19.47
C GLY A 171 -11.62 12.60 19.74
N GLU A 172 -10.72 13.53 19.46
CA GLU A 172 -9.28 13.28 19.51
C GLU A 172 -8.76 12.95 20.91
N LYS A 173 -9.34 13.55 21.95
CA LYS A 173 -8.94 13.30 23.35
C LYS A 173 -9.19 11.84 23.74
N ASP A 174 -10.42 11.35 23.54
CA ASP A 174 -10.82 9.98 23.87
C ASP A 174 -10.03 8.95 23.04
N LEU A 175 -9.72 9.25 21.77
CA LEU A 175 -8.83 8.43 20.96
C LEU A 175 -7.41 8.36 21.55
N ARG A 176 -6.84 9.49 21.98
CA ARG A 176 -5.50 9.54 22.59
C ARG A 176 -5.48 8.76 23.90
N GLU A 177 -6.47 8.93 24.77
CA GLU A 177 -6.60 8.21 26.04
C GLU A 177 -6.76 6.69 25.82
N LYS A 178 -7.48 6.25 24.77
CA LYS A 178 -7.56 4.82 24.40
C LYS A 178 -6.21 4.26 23.97
N PHE A 179 -5.49 4.91 23.05
CA PHE A 179 -4.20 4.38 22.58
C PHE A 179 -3.11 4.44 23.66
N ASP A 180 -3.10 5.47 24.52
CA ASP A 180 -2.24 5.54 25.71
C ASP A 180 -2.50 4.37 26.66
N SER A 181 -3.77 4.03 26.91
CA SER A 181 -4.15 2.83 27.70
C SER A 181 -3.74 1.49 27.07
N MET A 182 -3.38 1.47 25.78
CA MET A 182 -2.85 0.31 25.06
C MET A 182 -1.31 0.29 25.02
N GLY A 183 -0.64 1.34 25.51
CA GLY A 183 0.82 1.48 25.53
C GLY A 183 1.43 2.02 24.22
N GLU A 184 0.61 2.56 23.31
CA GLU A 184 1.10 3.23 22.11
C GLU A 184 1.83 4.54 22.46
N SER A 185 2.93 4.87 21.77
CA SER A 185 3.60 6.13 22.05
C SER A 185 2.79 7.33 21.49
N PRO A 186 2.85 8.52 22.11
CA PRO A 186 2.21 9.71 21.56
C PRO A 186 2.64 10.06 20.12
N LYS A 187 3.83 9.62 19.67
CA LYS A 187 4.29 9.79 18.28
C LYS A 187 3.58 8.86 17.30
N ASP A 188 3.21 7.67 17.74
CA ASP A 188 2.53 6.69 16.89
C ASP A 188 1.05 7.04 16.77
N VAL A 189 0.43 7.55 17.85
CA VAL A 189 -0.91 8.15 17.80
C VAL A 189 -0.98 9.34 16.85
N GLU A 190 0.07 10.19 16.80
CA GLU A 190 0.20 11.24 15.78
C GLU A 190 0.24 10.69 14.35
N ILE A 191 0.86 9.53 14.12
CA ILE A 191 0.89 8.86 12.81
C ILE A 191 -0.49 8.28 12.49
N TYR A 192 -1.16 7.63 13.46
CA TYR A 192 -2.49 7.06 13.30
C TYR A 192 -3.54 8.14 12.98
N LEU A 193 -3.50 9.29 13.66
CA LEU A 193 -4.37 10.44 13.37
C LEU A 193 -4.19 10.95 11.93
N LYS A 194 -2.94 11.17 11.50
CA LYS A 194 -2.61 11.60 10.13
C LYS A 194 -3.01 10.56 9.09
N TYR A 195 -2.82 9.28 9.40
CA TYR A 195 -3.23 8.16 8.56
C TYR A 195 -4.75 8.07 8.43
N GLY A 196 -5.50 8.19 9.52
CA GLY A 196 -6.96 8.18 9.52
C GLY A 196 -7.56 9.31 8.68
N ALA A 197 -7.06 10.54 8.86
CA ALA A 197 -7.47 11.69 8.07
C ALA A 197 -7.12 11.54 6.58
N PHE A 198 -5.91 11.03 6.27
CA PHE A 198 -5.49 10.73 4.89
C PHE A 198 -6.38 9.65 4.26
N ALA A 199 -6.60 8.52 4.93
CA ALA A 199 -7.43 7.42 4.48
C ALA A 199 -8.88 7.85 4.22
N LYS A 200 -9.49 8.62 5.13
CA LYS A 200 -10.85 9.17 4.95
C LYS A 200 -10.94 10.13 3.76
N LYS A 201 -9.89 10.91 3.48
CA LYS A 201 -9.82 11.80 2.30
C LYS A 201 -9.69 11.06 0.96
N ILE A 202 -9.03 9.89 0.94
CA ILE A 202 -8.71 9.16 -0.30
C ILE A 202 -9.56 7.90 -0.53
N LYS A 203 -10.36 7.48 0.46
CA LYS A 203 -11.24 6.30 0.41
C LYS A 203 -12.04 6.26 -0.88
N ASP A 204 -12.76 7.33 -1.18
CA ASP A 204 -13.68 7.44 -2.31
C ASP A 204 -13.03 8.19 -3.51
N ARG A 205 -11.69 8.20 -3.60
CA ARG A 205 -10.93 8.90 -4.66
C ARG A 205 -11.15 8.26 -6.03
N ALA A 206 -11.90 8.93 -6.89
CA ALA A 206 -11.92 8.66 -8.33
C ALA A 206 -10.73 9.33 -9.06
N VAL A 207 -10.00 8.51 -9.81
CA VAL A 207 -8.99 8.88 -10.80
C VAL A 207 -9.42 8.24 -12.12
N GLU A 208 -9.24 8.93 -13.24
CA GLU A 208 -9.56 8.35 -14.55
C GLU A 208 -8.41 7.50 -15.10
N TYR A 209 -8.78 6.36 -15.68
CA TYR A 209 -7.82 5.36 -16.15
C TYR A 209 -6.92 5.88 -17.28
N SER A 210 -7.39 6.83 -18.09
CA SER A 210 -6.60 7.57 -19.09
C SER A 210 -5.49 8.43 -18.47
N ALA A 211 -5.70 9.00 -17.28
CA ALA A 211 -4.65 9.73 -16.55
C ALA A 211 -3.61 8.77 -15.94
N ILE A 212 -4.04 7.59 -15.51
CA ILE A 212 -3.13 6.52 -15.06
C ILE A 212 -2.34 5.96 -16.26
N GLN A 213 -2.97 5.84 -17.43
CA GLN A 213 -2.34 5.37 -18.65
C GLN A 213 -1.12 6.21 -19.07
N ASP A 214 -1.24 7.55 -19.05
CA ASP A 214 -0.11 8.45 -19.30
C ASP A 214 1.05 8.20 -18.33
N ALA A 215 0.76 8.07 -17.02
CA ALA A 215 1.75 7.74 -16.01
C ALA A 215 2.41 6.36 -16.22
N VAL A 216 1.64 5.34 -16.63
CA VAL A 216 2.18 4.01 -16.96
C VAL A 216 3.06 4.07 -18.21
N LEU A 217 2.68 4.84 -19.24
CA LEU A 217 3.49 4.99 -20.45
C LEU A 217 4.78 5.79 -20.21
N ARG A 218 4.77 6.80 -19.34
CA ARG A 218 5.99 7.46 -18.84
C ARG A 218 6.87 6.48 -18.06
N GLY A 219 6.26 5.62 -17.24
CA GLY A 219 6.93 4.50 -16.58
C GLY A 219 7.56 3.53 -17.58
N GLU A 220 6.87 3.21 -18.68
CA GLU A 220 7.41 2.33 -19.74
C GLU A 220 8.65 2.95 -20.40
N LEU A 221 8.64 4.27 -20.68
CA LEU A 221 9.82 4.96 -21.21
C LEU A 221 11.01 4.96 -20.25
N PHE A 222 10.78 5.00 -18.94
CA PHE A 222 11.82 4.81 -17.93
C PHE A 222 12.35 3.38 -17.92
N VAL A 223 11.47 2.36 -17.91
CA VAL A 223 11.85 0.94 -17.95
C VAL A 223 12.62 0.60 -19.23
N ASP A 224 12.18 1.09 -20.39
CA ASP A 224 12.88 0.95 -21.67
C ASP A 224 14.30 1.53 -21.60
N LYS A 225 14.45 2.75 -21.07
CA LYS A 225 15.74 3.45 -21.03
C LYS A 225 16.70 2.91 -19.97
N TYR A 226 16.17 2.42 -18.85
CA TYR A 226 16.92 1.58 -17.93
C TYR A 226 17.43 0.33 -18.67
N SER A 227 16.56 -0.39 -19.39
CA SER A 227 16.94 -1.64 -20.09
C SER A 227 18.02 -1.42 -21.15
N GLU A 228 17.88 -0.36 -21.93
CA GLU A 228 18.86 0.06 -22.95
C GLU A 228 20.22 0.43 -22.33
N PHE A 229 20.24 0.99 -21.11
CA PHE A 229 21.48 1.30 -20.42
C PHE A 229 22.15 0.05 -19.83
N ALA A 230 21.37 -0.83 -19.19
CA ALA A 230 21.86 -2.10 -18.66
C ALA A 230 22.46 -3.00 -19.76
N GLN A 231 21.79 -3.11 -20.92
CA GLN A 231 22.29 -3.86 -22.07
C GLN A 231 23.64 -3.34 -22.59
N ARG A 232 23.82 -2.01 -22.66
CA ARG A 232 25.09 -1.38 -23.06
C ARG A 232 26.25 -1.53 -22.05
N LEU A 233 25.97 -2.06 -20.85
CA LEU A 233 27.00 -2.49 -19.90
C LEU A 233 27.28 -3.99 -20.02
N ALA A 234 26.28 -4.80 -20.39
CA ALA A 234 26.45 -6.23 -20.69
C ALA A 234 27.24 -6.49 -22.00
N GLU A 235 27.31 -5.51 -22.90
CA GLU A 235 28.00 -5.57 -24.20
C GLU A 235 29.50 -5.17 -24.13
N LYS A 236 30.11 -5.13 -22.94
CA LYS A 236 31.48 -4.64 -22.70
C LYS A 236 32.35 -5.59 -21.90
#